data_AF-A0A356MKU4-F1
#
_entry.id   AF-A0A356MKU4-F1
#
_cell.length_a   1.000
_cell.length_b   1.000
_cell.length_c   1.000
_cell.angle_alpha   90.00
_cell.angle_beta   90.00
_cell.angle_gamma   90.00
#
_symmetry.space_group_name_H-M   'P 1'
#
loop_
_entity.id
_entity.type
_entity.pdbx_description
1 polymer ?
#
loop_
_entity_poly.entity_id
_entity_poly.type
_entity_poly.pdbx_seq_one_letter_code
_entity_poly.pdbx_strand_id
1 'polypeptide(L)'
;MHILVTGKSGSGKSFFAHRLAQQLNYQYIDIDKIGHMIYSDETMCKKLYDIFGQSIMGMDGKINRKSIGKIIFNNPTSNLTIKFN
;
A
#
# COMPACT_ATOMS: atom_id res chain seq x y z
N MET A 1 9.37 16.78 -12.71
CA MET A 1 8.92 15.76 -13.68
C MET A 1 8.76 14.44 -12.94
N HIS A 2 7.63 13.74 -13.10
CA HIS A 2 7.39 12.45 -12.45
C HIS A 2 7.23 11.36 -13.50
N ILE A 3 7.80 10.19 -13.24
CA ILE A 3 7.71 9.01 -14.12
C ILE A 3 7.09 7.88 -13.31
N LEU A 4 5.93 7.37 -13.76
CA LEU A 4 5.32 6.17 -13.19
C LEU A 4 5.68 4.95 -14.04
N VAL A 5 6.07 3.86 -13.37
CA VAL A 5 6.35 2.56 -14.01
C VAL A 5 5.33 1.54 -13.54
N THR A 6 4.51 1.04 -14.47
CA THR A 6 3.44 0.05 -14.21
C THR A 6 3.56 -1.16 -15.15
N GLY A 7 2.82 -2.24 -14.85
CA GLY A 7 2.87 -3.50 -15.58
C GLY A 7 2.58 -4.71 -14.68
N LYS A 8 2.47 -5.90 -15.29
CA LYS A 8 2.06 -7.14 -14.60
C LYS A 8 2.98 -7.54 -13.45
N SER A 9 2.45 -8.24 -12.44
CA SER A 9 3.28 -8.80 -11.36
C SER A 9 4.39 -9.70 -11.94
N GLY A 10 5.59 -9.63 -11.36
CA GLY A 10 6.75 -10.39 -11.84
C GLY A 10 7.46 -9.83 -13.09
N SER A 11 6.99 -8.75 -13.71
CA SER A 11 7.58 -8.20 -14.95
C SER A 11 8.88 -7.38 -14.75
N GLY A 12 9.52 -7.45 -13.58
CA GLY A 12 10.81 -6.76 -13.33
C GLY A 12 10.75 -5.23 -13.19
N LYS A 13 9.58 -4.63 -13.00
CA LYS A 13 9.40 -3.16 -12.94
C LYS A 13 10.29 -2.46 -11.94
N SER A 14 10.40 -3.01 -10.72
CA SER A 14 11.23 -2.41 -9.67
C SER A 14 12.70 -2.35 -10.08
N PHE A 15 13.18 -3.37 -10.81
CA PHE A 15 14.54 -3.39 -11.36
C PHE A 15 14.71 -2.32 -12.45
N PHE A 16 13.79 -2.25 -13.40
CA PHE A 16 13.81 -1.24 -14.47
C PHE A 16 13.73 0.18 -13.91
N ALA A 17 12.79 0.46 -13.02
CA ALA A 17 12.58 1.76 -12.40
C ALA A 17 13.81 2.20 -11.59
N HIS A 18 14.44 1.28 -10.86
CA HIS A 18 15.66 1.57 -10.12
C HIS A 18 16.83 1.92 -11.05
N ARG A 19 17.04 1.14 -12.12
CA ARG A 19 18.08 1.42 -13.12
C ARG A 19 17.85 2.73 -13.86
N LEU A 20 16.61 3.01 -14.25
CA LEU A 20 16.24 4.27 -14.91
C LEU A 20 16.50 5.47 -14.00
N ALA A 21 16.14 5.36 -12.71
CA ALA A 21 16.40 6.41 -11.73
C ALA A 21 17.91 6.68 -11.59
N GLN A 22 18.74 5.64 -11.51
CA GLN A 22 20.19 5.79 -11.46
C GLN A 22 20.75 6.46 -12.72
N GLN A 23 20.31 6.05 -13.92
CA GLN A 23 20.82 6.60 -15.17
C GLN A 23 20.44 8.06 -15.39
N LEU A 24 19.24 8.45 -14.97
CA LEU A 24 18.75 9.82 -15.12
C LEU A 24 19.11 10.72 -13.93
N ASN A 25 19.76 10.17 -12.90
CA ASN A 25 20.03 10.86 -11.63
C ASN A 25 18.74 11.32 -10.91
N TYR A 26 17.69 10.50 -10.99
CA TYR A 26 16.40 10.72 -10.34
C TYR A 26 16.32 10.00 -9.00
N GLN A 27 15.48 10.53 -8.12
CA GLN A 27 15.12 9.85 -6.89
C GLN A 27 14.19 8.66 -7.21
N TYR A 28 14.56 7.47 -6.74
CA TYR A 28 13.74 6.28 -6.84
C TYR A 28 12.75 6.22 -5.65
N ILE A 29 11.46 6.10 -5.96
CA ILE A 29 10.38 5.98 -4.96
C ILE A 29 9.64 4.66 -5.21
N ASP A 30 9.60 3.81 -4.19
CA ASP A 30 8.89 2.54 -4.20
C ASP A 30 7.57 2.68 -3.44
N ILE A 31 6.49 2.83 -4.20
CA ILE A 31 5.14 3.08 -3.66
C ILE A 31 4.65 1.86 -2.87
N ASP A 32 5.02 0.64 -3.29
CA ASP A 32 4.65 -0.58 -2.56
C ASP A 32 5.29 -0.57 -1.17
N LYS A 33 6.58 -0.21 -1.06
CA LYS A 33 7.26 -0.10 0.25
C LYS A 33 6.64 1.00 1.11
N ILE A 34 6.33 2.16 0.55
CA ILE A 34 5.67 3.25 1.28
C ILE A 34 4.32 2.80 1.82
N GLY A 35 3.51 2.14 0.98
CA GLY A 35 2.24 1.56 1.40
C GLY A 35 2.39 0.53 2.54
N HIS A 36 3.50 -0.21 2.59
CA HIS A 36 3.78 -1.13 3.70
C HIS A 36 4.12 -0.41 5.01
N MET A 37 4.77 0.75 4.94
CA MET A 37 5.14 1.53 6.13
C MET A 37 3.91 2.12 6.85
N ILE A 38 2.83 2.37 6.13
CA ILE A 38 1.56 2.90 6.69
C ILE A 38 1.01 1.99 7.79
N TYR A 39 1.19 0.67 7.68
CA TYR A 39 0.73 -0.29 8.70
C TYR A 39 1.57 -0.31 9.98
N SER A 40 2.69 0.41 10.01
CA SER A 40 3.53 0.56 11.20
C SER A 40 3.26 1.89 11.93
N ASP A 41 2.48 2.78 11.33
CA ASP A 41 2.09 4.05 11.92
C ASP A 41 0.81 3.87 12.75
N GLU A 42 0.90 4.12 14.06
CA GLU A 42 -0.22 3.98 14.99
C GLU A 42 -1.42 4.86 14.62
N THR A 43 -1.18 6.05 14.06
CA THR A 43 -2.26 6.97 13.65
C THR A 43 -3.04 6.41 12.47
N MET A 44 -2.34 5.80 11.52
CA MET A 44 -2.94 5.11 10.39
C MET A 44 -3.63 3.83 10.83
N CYS A 45 -3.06 3.12 11.80
CA CYS A 45 -3.68 1.93 12.36
C CYS A 45 -5.01 2.25 13.04
N LYS A 46 -5.09 3.35 13.81
CA LYS A 46 -6.34 3.84 14.38
C LYS A 46 -7.36 4.20 13.31
N LYS A 47 -6.98 4.97 12.28
CA LYS A 47 -7.90 5.29 11.16
C LYS A 47 -8.42 4.04 10.45
N LEU A 48 -7.56 3.04 10.22
CA LEU A 48 -7.97 1.77 9.63
C LEU A 48 -8.93 1.01 10.56
N TYR A 49 -8.68 1.01 11.86
CA TYR A 49 -9.59 0.44 12.85
C TYR A 49 -10.94 1.15 12.88
N ASP A 50 -10.98 2.48 12.79
CA ASP A 50 -12.23 3.24 12.77
C ASP A 50 -13.07 2.95 11.51
N ILE A 51 -12.41 2.69 10.37
CA ILE A 51 -13.09 2.41 9.10
C ILE A 51 -13.54 0.94 9.00
N PHE A 52 -12.67 0.00 9.33
CA PHE A 52 -12.91 -1.44 9.10
C PHE A 52 -13.33 -2.19 10.38
N GLY A 53 -13.26 -1.54 11.54
CA GLY A 53 -13.59 -2.09 12.84
C GLY A 53 -12.66 -3.22 13.28
N GLN A 54 -13.16 -4.04 14.21
CA GLN A 54 -12.41 -5.15 14.79
C GLN A 54 -12.09 -6.29 13.80
N SER A 55 -12.71 -6.28 12.62
CA SER A 55 -12.53 -7.30 11.56
C SER A 55 -11.11 -7.36 10.99
N ILE A 56 -10.32 -6.28 11.15
CA ILE A 56 -8.95 -6.19 10.65
C ILE A 56 -7.89 -6.43 11.74
N MET A 57 -8.30 -6.70 12.98
CA MET A 57 -7.38 -7.05 14.07
C MET A 57 -6.94 -8.50 14.03
N GLY A 58 -5.62 -8.69 14.15
CA GLY A 58 -5.02 -9.98 14.48
C GLY A 58 -5.17 -10.29 15.97
N MET A 59 -4.99 -11.56 16.32
CA MET A 59 -5.01 -12.03 17.71
C MET A 59 -3.88 -11.44 18.55
N ASP A 60 -2.83 -10.93 17.89
CA ASP A 60 -1.69 -10.23 18.48
C ASP A 60 -1.94 -8.73 18.73
N GLY A 61 -3.16 -8.25 18.46
CA GLY A 61 -3.53 -6.84 18.59
C GLY A 61 -2.94 -5.94 17.50
N LYS A 62 -2.39 -6.53 16.42
CA LYS A 62 -1.85 -5.79 15.27
C LYS A 62 -2.79 -5.88 14.06
N ILE A 63 -2.61 -4.96 13.10
CA ILE A 63 -3.38 -4.99 11.86
C ILE A 63 -3.02 -6.23 11.02
N ASN A 64 -4.05 -7.02 10.70
CA ASN A 64 -3.95 -8.11 9.76
C ASN A 64 -4.21 -7.62 8.34
N ARG A 65 -3.13 -7.33 7.60
CA ARG A 65 -3.19 -6.89 6.19
C ARG A 65 -3.96 -7.85 5.27
N LYS A 66 -3.95 -9.15 5.55
CA LYS A 66 -4.68 -10.13 4.73
C LYS A 66 -6.18 -9.98 4.91
N SER A 67 -6.63 -9.64 6.12
CA SER A 67 -8.04 -9.36 6.41
C SER A 67 -8.51 -8.10 5.67
N ILE A 68 -7.72 -7.02 5.71
CA ILE A 68 -8.00 -5.80 4.94
C ILE A 68 -8.11 -6.11 3.45
N GLY A 69 -7.11 -6.81 2.89
CA GLY A 69 -7.11 -7.22 1.50
C GLY A 69 -8.36 -8.02 1.16
N LYS A 70 -8.74 -9.00 1.98
CA LYS A 70 -9.99 -9.76 1.79
C LYS A 70 -11.22 -8.86 1.80
N ILE A 71 -11.34 -7.91 2.73
CA ILE A 71 -12.51 -7.02 2.79
C ILE A 71 -12.61 -6.17 1.53
N ILE A 72 -11.49 -5.59 1.06
CA ILE A 72 -11.44 -4.73 -0.13
C ILE A 72 -11.67 -5.54 -1.41
N PHE A 73 -10.97 -6.67 -1.58
CA PHE A 73 -11.06 -7.48 -2.80
C PHE A 73 -12.35 -8.29 -2.89
N ASN A 74 -12.96 -8.67 -1.76
CA ASN A 74 -14.22 -9.43 -1.73
C ASN A 74 -15.47 -8.54 -1.77
N ASN A 75 -15.29 -7.21 -1.78
CA ASN A 75 -16.39 -6.24 -1.81
C ASN A 75 -16.13 -5.17 -2.91
N PRO A 76 -16.22 -5.54 -4.20
CA PRO A 76 -15.82 -4.68 -5.33
C PRO A 76 -16.66 -3.40 -5.49
N THR A 77 -17.81 -3.31 -4.83
CA THR A 77 -18.68 -2.12 -4.79
C THR A 77 -18.28 -1.10 -3.72
N SER A 78 -17.38 -1.47 -2.80
CA SER A 78 -16.86 -0.53 -1.81
C SER A 78 -15.85 0.42 -2.48
N ASN A 79 -16.36 1.52 -3.04
CA ASN A 79 -15.58 2.72 -3.38
C ASN A 79 -15.06 3.36 -2.08
N LEU A 80 -14.23 2.64 -1.32
CA LEU A 80 -13.49 3.18 -0.18
C LEU A 80 -12.30 3.96 -0.73
N THR A 81 -12.60 5.12 -1.32
CA THR A 81 -11.58 6.14 -1.57
C THR A 81 -11.23 6.74 -0.22
N ILE A 82 -10.31 6.11 0.49
CA ILE A 82 -9.77 6.65 1.74
C ILE A 82 -8.89 7.83 1.35
N LYS A 83 -9.43 9.04 1.45
CA LYS A 83 -8.65 10.28 1.27
C LYS A 83 -7.81 10.49 2.51
N PHE A 84 -6.53 10.19 2.40
CA PHE A 84 -5.52 10.55 3.40
C PHE A 84 -5.17 12.03 3.17
N ASN A 85 -5.88 12.93 3.85
CA ASN A 85 -5.54 14.35 3.94
C ASN A 85 -4.63 14.60 5.13
#